data_AF-A0A0A1YF39-F1
#
_entry.id   AF-A0A0A1YF39-F1
#
_cell.length_a   1.000
_cell.length_b   1.000
_cell.length_c   1.000
_cell.angle_alpha   90.00
_cell.angle_beta   90.00
_cell.angle_gamma   90.00
#
_symmetry.space_group_name_H-M   'P 1'
#
loop_
_entity.id
_entity.type
_entity.pdbx_description
1 polymer ?
#
loop_
_entity_poly.entity_id
_entity_poly.type
_entity_poly.pdbx_seq_one_letter_code
_entity_poly.pdbx_strand_id
1 'polypeptide(L)'
;MYIVVLIESIPILKRVFDVVPGFIGIINLESFVDKYRYGLCFLVLVVGVIIGMSVSGLNLNYFEGWKSFIELASYLVTIAMAIFAIFTLDAWKKQFKSQKKFDAFQELGRSVDSLRVIHDHIENMKAYCQGKASGEASSDLLDVEDMLECTGLSWRMAVEQYMKAWRNCILFLREDEVGDFMISPFDLRNKVRSELRKLVDVVEGKEGHEICFYIQYRCDELNNELILIFREANHAIFRHVRSVFES
;
A
#
# COMPACT_ATOMS: atom_id res chain seq x y z
N MET A 1 19.88 8.68 -16.34
CA MET A 1 20.75 8.74 -17.54
C MET A 1 21.84 9.83 -17.46
N TYR A 2 21.57 11.05 -16.95
CA TYR A 2 22.59 12.12 -16.84
C TYR A 2 23.72 11.89 -15.81
N ILE A 3 23.49 11.06 -14.78
CA ILE A 3 24.49 10.79 -13.73
C ILE A 3 25.63 9.89 -14.25
N VAL A 4 25.34 8.98 -15.18
CA VAL A 4 26.35 8.04 -15.73
C VAL A 4 27.38 8.79 -16.58
N VAL A 5 26.94 9.78 -17.35
CA VAL A 5 27.81 10.62 -18.20
C VAL A 5 28.75 11.50 -17.36
N LEU A 6 28.29 11.97 -16.20
CA LEU A 6 29.08 12.78 -15.27
C LEU A 6 30.16 11.95 -14.53
N ILE A 7 29.88 10.68 -14.26
CA ILE A 7 30.83 9.75 -13.63
C ILE A 7 31.92 9.29 -14.61
N GLU A 8 31.60 9.12 -15.90
CA GLU A 8 32.61 8.78 -16.92
C GLU A 8 33.59 9.91 -17.23
N SER A 9 33.19 11.17 -16.99
CA SER A 9 33.98 12.35 -17.34
C SER A 9 35.10 12.67 -16.35
N ILE A 10 35.15 12.01 -15.18
CA ILE A 10 36.14 12.28 -14.12
C ILE A 10 36.92 10.99 -13.78
N PRO A 11 38.15 10.80 -14.30
CA PRO A 11 38.90 9.55 -14.15
C PRO A 11 39.28 9.19 -12.70
N ILE A 12 39.24 10.16 -11.78
CA ILE A 12 39.44 9.95 -10.34
C ILE A 12 38.22 9.27 -9.70
N LEU A 13 37.00 9.63 -10.11
CA LEU A 13 35.76 9.05 -9.60
C LEU A 13 35.58 7.59 -10.05
N LYS A 14 36.02 7.28 -11.28
CA LYS A 14 36.03 5.91 -11.81
C LYS A 14 36.91 4.97 -10.97
N ARG A 15 38.12 5.41 -10.59
CA ARG A 15 39.01 4.63 -9.70
C ARG A 15 38.47 4.43 -8.29
N VAL A 16 37.69 5.38 -7.76
CA VAL A 16 37.06 5.24 -6.44
C VAL A 16 35.90 4.24 -6.50
N PHE A 17 35.13 4.23 -7.59
CA PHE A 17 34.03 3.27 -7.78
C PHE A 17 34.51 1.85 -8.13
N ASP A 18 35.58 1.71 -8.91
CA ASP A 18 36.15 0.40 -9.27
C ASP A 18 36.80 -0.33 -8.07
N VAL A 19 37.10 0.38 -6.98
CA VAL A 19 37.65 -0.21 -5.73
C VAL A 19 36.55 -0.66 -4.75
N VAL A 20 35.28 -0.28 -4.99
CA VAL A 20 34.14 -0.65 -4.14
C VAL A 20 33.11 -1.58 -4.85
N PRO A 21 33.48 -2.66 -5.58
CA PRO A 21 32.45 -3.58 -6.11
C PRO A 21 31.99 -4.65 -5.10
N GLY A 22 32.62 -4.75 -3.92
CA GLY A 22 32.42 -5.89 -2.99
C GLY A 22 31.60 -5.62 -1.73
N PHE A 23 31.23 -4.37 -1.41
CA PHE A 23 30.69 -4.01 -0.09
C PHE A 23 29.18 -3.74 -0.05
N ILE A 24 28.48 -3.84 -1.18
CA ILE A 24 27.03 -3.59 -1.30
C ILE A 24 26.25 -4.92 -1.30
N GLY A 25 26.87 -5.99 -0.81
CA GLY A 25 26.21 -7.26 -0.54
C GLY A 25 26.10 -7.49 0.97
N ILE A 26 24.90 -7.33 1.53
CA ILE A 26 24.51 -7.93 2.81
C ILE A 26 25.16 -7.29 4.06
N ILE A 27 25.00 -5.98 4.24
CA ILE A 27 25.02 -5.37 5.58
C ILE A 27 23.76 -4.53 5.69
N ASN A 28 22.96 -4.77 6.74
CA ASN A 28 21.75 -4.02 7.10
C ASN A 28 21.86 -2.54 6.70
N LEU A 29 21.26 -2.21 5.55
CA LEU A 29 21.40 -0.90 4.92
C LEU A 29 20.89 0.22 5.85
N GLU A 30 19.89 -0.09 6.68
CA GLU A 30 19.36 0.83 7.70
C GLU A 30 20.40 1.16 8.78
N SER A 31 21.07 0.14 9.35
CA SER A 31 22.17 0.37 10.31
C SER A 31 23.34 1.13 9.69
N PHE A 32 23.62 0.94 8.40
CA PHE A 32 24.74 1.56 7.74
C PHE A 32 24.45 3.02 7.38
N VAL A 33 23.24 3.32 6.90
CA VAL A 33 22.79 4.69 6.57
C VAL A 33 22.75 5.56 7.82
N ASP A 34 22.31 5.04 8.95
CA ASP A 34 22.29 5.80 10.20
C ASP A 34 23.71 6.07 10.70
N LYS A 35 24.60 5.07 10.71
CA LYS A 35 26.01 5.25 11.09
C LYS A 35 26.73 6.24 10.16
N TYR A 36 26.45 6.20 8.86
CA TYR A 36 27.05 7.12 7.88
C TYR A 36 26.52 8.55 8.03
N ARG A 37 25.23 8.72 8.35
CA ARG A 37 24.63 10.03 8.66
C ARG A 37 25.28 10.67 9.88
N TYR A 38 25.39 9.92 10.98
CA TYR A 38 26.06 10.43 12.19
C TYR A 38 27.55 10.71 11.95
N GLY A 39 28.24 9.85 11.18
CA GLY A 39 29.63 10.06 10.80
C GLY A 39 29.83 11.32 9.95
N LEU A 40 28.96 11.57 8.98
CA LEU A 40 29.04 12.75 8.10
C LEU A 40 28.68 14.04 8.86
N CYS A 41 27.66 14.01 9.71
CA CYS A 41 27.36 15.14 10.61
C CYS A 41 28.52 15.43 11.57
N PHE A 42 29.15 14.40 12.13
CA PHE A 42 30.32 14.54 12.99
C PHE A 42 31.52 15.12 12.23
N LEU A 43 31.78 14.65 11.01
CA LEU A 43 32.88 15.14 10.18
C LEU A 43 32.68 16.61 9.79
N VAL A 44 31.46 17.01 9.41
CA VAL A 44 31.12 18.42 9.15
C VAL A 44 31.31 19.27 10.41
N LEU A 45 30.94 18.75 11.59
CA LEU A 45 31.12 19.45 12.87
C LEU A 45 32.61 19.63 13.19
N VAL A 46 33.43 18.58 13.05
CA VAL A 46 34.89 18.63 13.26
C VAL A 46 35.56 19.62 12.30
N VAL A 47 35.21 19.56 11.01
CA VAL A 47 35.74 20.49 10.00
C VAL A 47 35.31 21.94 10.31
N GLY A 48 34.06 22.16 10.70
CA GLY A 48 33.56 23.47 11.11
C GLY A 48 34.29 24.03 12.33
N VAL A 49 34.58 23.20 13.33
CA VAL A 49 35.34 23.60 14.52
C VAL A 49 36.79 23.94 14.17
N ILE A 50 37.46 23.14 13.33
CA ILE A 50 38.84 23.40 12.90
C ILE A 50 38.91 24.74 12.14
N ILE A 51 37.98 24.98 11.21
CA ILE A 51 37.91 26.23 10.45
C ILE A 51 37.63 27.42 11.39
N GLY A 52 36.69 27.27 12.33
CA GLY A 52 36.38 28.30 13.32
C GLY A 52 37.59 28.67 14.17
N MET A 53 38.34 27.67 14.64
CA MET A 53 39.59 27.88 15.38
C MET A 53 40.67 28.56 14.55
N SER A 54 40.79 28.24 13.25
CA SER A 54 41.74 28.90 12.35
C SER A 54 41.40 30.37 12.09
N VAL A 55 40.11 30.73 12.05
CA VAL A 55 39.65 32.12 11.87
C VAL A 55 39.83 32.95 13.15
N SER A 56 39.75 32.34 14.33
CA SER A 56 39.75 33.05 15.62
C SER A 56 41.11 33.49 16.18
N GLY A 57 42.25 33.30 15.49
CA GLY A 57 43.45 34.07 15.84
C GLY A 57 44.83 33.40 15.82
N LEU A 58 45.17 32.59 14.81
CA LEU A 58 46.55 32.11 14.62
C LEU A 58 47.15 32.64 13.31
N ASN A 59 48.04 33.63 13.46
CA ASN A 59 49.02 34.20 12.51
C ASN A 59 48.75 34.06 10.98
N LEU A 60 48.37 35.20 10.38
CA LEU A 60 47.92 35.38 9.00
C LEU A 60 49.01 35.35 7.90
N ASN A 61 50.25 34.91 8.17
CA ASN A 61 51.34 34.98 7.20
C ASN A 61 51.57 33.70 6.36
N TYR A 62 50.78 32.64 6.57
CA TYR A 62 50.84 31.37 5.83
C TYR A 62 49.63 31.16 4.87
N PHE A 63 48.89 32.22 4.57
CA PHE A 63 47.50 32.14 4.10
C PHE A 63 47.25 31.96 2.59
N GLU A 64 48.25 32.17 1.72
CA GLU A 64 48.01 32.08 0.27
C GLU A 64 47.65 30.66 -0.20
N GLY A 65 48.28 29.62 0.36
CA GLY A 65 47.95 28.23 0.04
C GLY A 65 46.64 27.73 0.68
N TRP A 66 46.26 28.30 1.83
CA TRP A 66 45.05 27.91 2.56
C TRP A 66 43.77 28.36 1.87
N LYS A 67 43.79 29.51 1.19
CA LYS A 67 42.62 29.99 0.43
C LYS A 67 42.20 28.98 -0.65
N SER A 68 43.15 28.49 -1.44
CA SER A 68 42.88 27.50 -2.49
C SER A 68 42.45 26.15 -1.92
N PHE A 69 42.97 25.75 -0.76
CA PHE A 69 42.53 24.53 -0.07
C PHE A 69 41.09 24.66 0.45
N ILE A 70 40.73 25.80 1.04
CA ILE A 70 39.37 26.08 1.52
C ILE A 70 38.39 26.12 0.35
N GLU A 71 38.76 26.75 -0.77
CA GLU A 71 37.94 26.75 -1.99
C GLU A 71 37.73 25.32 -2.51
N LEU A 72 38.79 24.51 -2.61
CA LEU A 72 38.69 23.10 -3.02
C LEU A 72 37.82 22.27 -2.06
N ALA A 73 38.01 22.45 -0.75
CA ALA A 73 37.22 21.78 0.27
C ALA A 73 35.74 22.19 0.17
N SER A 74 35.44 23.45 -0.12
CA SER A 74 34.07 23.93 -0.31
C SER A 74 33.38 23.26 -1.51
N TYR A 75 34.12 23.05 -2.62
CA TYR A 75 33.61 22.33 -3.77
C TYR A 75 33.37 20.85 -3.47
N LEU A 76 34.30 20.20 -2.77
CA LEU A 76 34.14 18.80 -2.35
C LEU A 76 32.95 18.62 -1.40
N VAL A 77 32.76 19.53 -0.45
CA VAL A 77 31.60 19.54 0.45
C VAL A 77 30.30 19.73 -0.35
N THR A 78 30.29 20.63 -1.32
CA THR A 78 29.10 20.85 -2.17
C THR A 78 28.75 19.61 -2.99
N ILE A 79 29.75 18.93 -3.57
CA ILE A 79 29.56 17.67 -4.29
C ILE A 79 29.05 16.57 -3.36
N ALA A 80 29.64 16.44 -2.16
CA ALA A 80 29.20 15.46 -1.16
C ALA A 80 27.75 15.72 -0.71
N MET A 81 27.37 16.98 -0.51
CA MET A 81 26.00 17.37 -0.17
C MET A 81 25.02 17.07 -1.31
N ALA A 82 25.40 17.29 -2.57
CA ALA A 82 24.57 16.94 -3.72
C ALA A 82 24.32 15.43 -3.81
N ILE A 83 25.37 14.61 -3.59
CA ILE A 83 25.25 13.15 -3.54
C ILE A 83 24.34 12.73 -2.37
N PHE A 84 24.54 13.30 -1.19
CA PHE A 84 23.71 13.03 -0.01
C PHE A 84 22.23 13.39 -0.21
N ALA A 85 21.95 14.50 -0.89
CA ALA A 85 20.60 14.91 -1.23
C ALA A 85 19.92 13.87 -2.15
N ILE A 86 20.63 13.36 -3.15
CA ILE A 86 20.12 12.30 -4.05
C ILE A 86 19.79 11.03 -3.25
N PHE A 87 20.72 10.57 -2.41
CA PHE A 87 20.48 9.39 -1.56
C PHE A 87 19.31 9.59 -0.59
N THR A 88 19.20 10.78 0.00
CA THR A 88 18.10 11.11 0.92
C THR A 88 16.76 11.14 0.20
N LEU A 89 16.70 11.68 -1.03
CA LEU A 89 15.49 11.67 -1.85
C LEU A 89 15.04 10.25 -2.19
N ASP A 90 15.97 9.35 -2.50
CA ASP A 90 15.62 7.96 -2.79
C ASP A 90 15.18 7.18 -1.54
N ALA A 91 15.81 7.42 -0.39
CA ALA A 91 15.35 6.88 0.89
C ALA A 91 13.95 7.38 1.25
N TRP A 92 13.68 8.68 1.07
CA TRP A 92 12.36 9.28 1.27
C TRP A 92 11.30 8.66 0.35
N LYS A 93 11.59 8.47 -0.95
CA LYS A 93 10.67 7.80 -1.87
C LYS A 93 10.28 6.40 -1.38
N LYS A 94 11.26 5.63 -0.87
CA LYS A 94 11.01 4.29 -0.32
C LYS A 94 10.16 4.35 0.95
N GLN A 95 10.39 5.32 1.83
CA GLN A 95 9.57 5.54 3.02
C GLN A 95 8.13 5.92 2.66
N PHE A 96 7.92 6.85 1.72
CA PHE A 96 6.57 7.22 1.26
C PHE A 96 5.83 6.05 0.59
N LYS A 97 6.54 5.22 -0.18
CA LYS A 97 5.93 4.00 -0.76
C LYS A 97 5.51 3.02 0.34
N SER A 98 6.33 2.84 1.36
CA SER A 98 6.04 1.94 2.49
C SER A 98 4.88 2.45 3.33
N GLN A 99 4.82 3.77 3.59
CA GLN A 99 3.71 4.40 4.29
C GLN A 99 2.40 4.25 3.50
N LYS A 100 2.39 4.56 2.20
CA LYS A 100 1.20 4.35 1.35
C LYS A 100 0.75 2.89 1.30
N LYS A 101 1.69 1.95 1.26
CA LYS A 101 1.40 0.51 1.33
C LYS A 101 0.73 0.16 2.66
N PHE A 102 1.27 0.67 3.78
CA PHE A 102 0.69 0.46 5.11
C PHE A 102 -0.71 1.09 5.24
N ASP A 103 -0.90 2.32 4.80
CA ASP A 103 -2.19 3.02 4.83
C ASP A 103 -3.25 2.27 4.00
N ALA A 104 -2.86 1.77 2.82
CA ALA A 104 -3.75 0.97 1.98
C ALA A 104 -4.20 -0.31 2.69
N PHE A 105 -3.27 -1.05 3.30
CA PHE A 105 -3.62 -2.26 4.06
C PHE A 105 -4.43 -1.98 5.31
N GLN A 106 -4.16 -0.87 6.00
CA GLN A 106 -4.96 -0.46 7.15
C GLN A 106 -6.40 -0.19 6.71
N GLU A 107 -6.60 0.51 5.60
CA GLU A 107 -7.93 0.77 5.04
C GLU A 107 -8.63 -0.52 4.60
N LEU A 108 -7.89 -1.45 4.02
CA LEU A 108 -8.41 -2.78 3.71
C LEU A 108 -8.86 -3.52 4.97
N GLY A 109 -8.05 -3.51 6.03
CA GLY A 109 -8.40 -4.10 7.33
C GLY A 109 -9.69 -3.49 7.90
N ARG A 110 -9.83 -2.16 7.86
CA ARG A 110 -11.06 -1.48 8.31
C ARG A 110 -12.28 -1.87 7.48
N SER A 111 -12.13 -1.91 6.15
CA SER A 111 -13.24 -2.28 5.27
C SER A 111 -13.66 -3.75 5.42
N VAL A 112 -12.73 -4.65 5.76
CA VAL A 112 -13.05 -6.04 6.13
C VAL A 112 -13.92 -6.08 7.38
N ASP A 113 -13.65 -5.25 8.39
CA ASP A 113 -14.51 -5.17 9.57
C ASP A 113 -15.91 -4.65 9.23
N SER A 114 -16.03 -3.74 8.27
CA SER A 114 -17.33 -3.27 7.76
C SER A 114 -18.14 -4.37 7.06
N LEU A 115 -17.50 -5.40 6.50
CA LEU A 115 -18.20 -6.55 5.88
C LEU A 115 -18.98 -7.40 6.88
N ARG A 116 -18.82 -7.20 8.19
CA ARG A 116 -19.63 -7.91 9.20
C ARG A 116 -21.12 -7.69 9.01
N VAL A 117 -21.53 -6.54 8.46
CA VAL A 117 -22.94 -6.22 8.15
C VAL A 117 -23.59 -7.22 7.19
N ILE A 118 -22.80 -7.97 6.41
CA ILE A 118 -23.32 -9.03 5.54
C ILE A 118 -24.00 -10.12 6.37
N HIS A 119 -23.42 -10.45 7.54
CA HIS A 119 -24.01 -11.43 8.44
C HIS A 119 -25.37 -10.94 8.95
N ASP A 120 -25.43 -9.71 9.46
CA ASP A 120 -26.66 -9.11 9.98
C ASP A 120 -27.76 -9.05 8.90
N HIS A 121 -27.38 -8.72 7.66
CA HIS A 121 -28.33 -8.74 6.55
C HIS A 121 -28.85 -10.14 6.23
N ILE A 122 -27.97 -11.16 6.20
CA ILE A 122 -28.39 -12.56 5.98
C ILE A 122 -29.30 -13.04 7.12
N GLU A 123 -29.03 -12.64 8.37
CA GLU A 123 -29.90 -12.96 9.52
C GLU A 123 -31.27 -12.28 9.41
N ASN A 124 -31.32 -11.01 9.02
CA ASN A 124 -32.58 -10.30 8.78
C ASN A 124 -33.36 -10.91 7.60
N MET A 125 -32.68 -11.30 6.52
CA MET A 125 -33.31 -12.06 5.43
C MET A 125 -33.93 -13.34 5.95
N LYS A 126 -33.21 -14.09 6.78
CA LYS A 126 -33.70 -15.34 7.36
C LYS A 126 -34.93 -15.10 8.23
N ALA A 127 -34.89 -14.10 9.12
CA ALA A 127 -36.01 -13.74 9.98
C ALA A 127 -37.25 -13.36 9.16
N TYR A 128 -37.08 -12.49 8.16
CA TYR A 128 -38.17 -12.10 7.25
C TYR A 128 -38.79 -13.31 6.53
N CYS A 129 -37.95 -14.20 6.00
CA CYS A 129 -38.42 -15.40 5.30
C CYS A 129 -39.16 -16.36 6.24
N GLN A 130 -38.67 -16.53 7.47
CA GLN A 130 -39.31 -17.38 8.48
C GLN A 130 -40.66 -16.82 8.94
N GLY A 131 -40.76 -15.51 9.14
CA GLY A 131 -42.02 -14.86 9.51
C GLY A 131 -43.06 -14.99 8.40
N LYS A 132 -42.68 -14.72 7.14
CA LYS A 132 -43.56 -14.90 5.97
C LYS A 132 -44.02 -16.36 5.82
N ALA A 133 -43.12 -17.33 6.00
CA ALA A 133 -43.46 -18.75 5.93
C ALA A 133 -44.34 -19.25 7.10
N SER A 134 -44.33 -18.54 8.23
CA SER A 134 -45.15 -18.88 9.41
C SER A 134 -46.54 -18.23 9.34
N GLY A 135 -46.81 -17.41 8.31
CA GLY A 135 -48.06 -16.68 8.17
C GLY A 135 -48.21 -15.53 9.18
N GLU A 136 -47.10 -14.97 9.64
CA GLU A 136 -47.12 -13.78 10.52
C GLU A 136 -47.88 -12.63 9.86
N ALA A 137 -48.51 -11.81 10.69
CA ALA A 137 -49.28 -10.66 10.21
C ALA A 137 -48.34 -9.67 9.50
N SER A 138 -48.84 -9.05 8.43
CA SER A 138 -48.07 -8.06 7.66
C SER A 138 -47.55 -6.90 8.50
N SER A 139 -48.19 -6.57 9.63
CA SER A 139 -47.73 -5.51 10.54
C SER A 139 -46.40 -5.83 11.20
N ASP A 140 -46.19 -7.09 11.58
CA ASP A 140 -45.01 -7.52 12.35
C ASP A 140 -43.81 -7.73 11.42
N LEU A 141 -44.09 -7.98 10.13
CA LEU A 141 -43.08 -8.09 9.08
C LEU A 141 -42.56 -6.73 8.59
N LEU A 142 -43.31 -5.63 8.77
CA LEU A 142 -42.87 -4.29 8.34
C LEU A 142 -41.58 -3.86 9.03
N ASP A 143 -41.49 -4.04 10.35
CA ASP A 143 -40.28 -3.69 11.11
C ASP A 143 -39.05 -4.50 10.63
N VAL A 144 -39.27 -5.77 10.26
CA VAL A 144 -38.21 -6.65 9.74
C VAL A 144 -37.84 -6.27 8.31
N GLU A 145 -38.80 -5.85 7.49
CA GLU A 145 -38.59 -5.37 6.12
C GLU A 145 -37.78 -4.07 6.09
N ASP A 146 -38.11 -3.10 6.95
CA ASP A 146 -37.35 -1.85 7.10
C ASP A 146 -35.90 -2.13 7.53
N MET A 147 -35.71 -3.02 8.50
CA MET A 147 -34.37 -3.47 8.94
C MET A 147 -33.61 -4.19 7.83
N LEU A 148 -34.31 -4.98 7.01
CA LEU A 148 -33.74 -5.66 5.86
C LEU A 148 -33.26 -4.67 4.80
N GLU A 149 -34.03 -3.62 4.51
CA GLU A 149 -33.64 -2.57 3.58
C GLU A 149 -32.42 -1.77 4.10
N CYS A 150 -32.45 -1.34 5.36
CA CYS A 150 -31.34 -0.63 6.00
C CYS A 150 -30.03 -1.44 5.99
N THR A 151 -30.10 -2.72 6.33
CA THR A 151 -28.93 -3.61 6.30
C THR A 151 -28.50 -3.92 4.86
N GLY A 152 -29.41 -3.94 3.90
CA GLY A 152 -29.10 -4.13 2.48
C GLY A 152 -28.32 -2.97 1.88
N LEU A 153 -28.69 -1.73 2.22
CA LEU A 153 -27.93 -0.54 1.84
C LEU A 153 -26.54 -0.54 2.49
N SER A 154 -26.49 -0.88 3.78
CA SER A 154 -25.22 -0.95 4.53
C SER A 154 -24.29 -2.02 3.98
N TRP A 155 -24.83 -3.17 3.57
CA TRP A 155 -24.08 -4.21 2.85
C TRP A 155 -23.48 -3.65 1.55
N ARG A 156 -24.29 -3.04 0.68
CA ARG A 156 -23.77 -2.48 -0.59
C ARG A 156 -22.62 -1.50 -0.34
N MET A 157 -22.79 -0.59 0.61
CA MET A 157 -21.74 0.36 0.99
C MET A 157 -20.48 -0.33 1.52
N ALA A 158 -20.62 -1.35 2.37
CA ALA A 158 -19.49 -2.09 2.91
C ALA A 158 -18.71 -2.84 1.82
N VAL A 159 -19.42 -3.46 0.86
CA VAL A 159 -18.79 -4.11 -0.30
C VAL A 159 -18.07 -3.07 -1.16
N GLU A 160 -18.71 -1.95 -1.51
CA GLU A 160 -18.05 -0.90 -2.30
C GLU A 160 -16.78 -0.37 -1.64
N GLN A 161 -16.82 -0.14 -0.32
CA GLN A 161 -15.66 0.29 0.46
C GLN A 161 -14.55 -0.76 0.46
N TYR A 162 -14.89 -2.02 0.72
CA TYR A 162 -13.94 -3.13 0.65
C TYR A 162 -13.32 -3.26 -0.74
N MET A 163 -14.12 -3.19 -1.79
CA MET A 163 -13.63 -3.29 -3.16
C MET A 163 -12.70 -2.11 -3.52
N LYS A 164 -13.02 -0.89 -3.08
CA LYS A 164 -12.15 0.27 -3.25
C LYS A 164 -10.82 0.09 -2.50
N ALA A 165 -10.87 -0.38 -1.25
CA ALA A 165 -9.67 -0.62 -0.46
C ALA A 165 -8.81 -1.74 -1.06
N TRP A 166 -9.44 -2.81 -1.56
CA TRP A 166 -8.78 -3.91 -2.26
C TRP A 166 -8.04 -3.44 -3.52
N ARG A 167 -8.71 -2.64 -4.37
CA ARG A 167 -8.10 -2.03 -5.56
C ARG A 167 -6.88 -1.17 -5.22
N ASN A 168 -6.89 -0.48 -4.08
CA ASN A 168 -5.74 0.30 -3.65
C ASN A 168 -4.60 -0.60 -3.15
N CYS A 169 -4.91 -1.70 -2.47
CA CYS A 169 -3.93 -2.65 -1.96
C CYS A 169 -3.22 -3.42 -3.07
N ILE A 170 -3.96 -3.83 -4.11
CA ILE A 170 -3.40 -4.68 -5.18
C ILE A 170 -2.27 -4.00 -5.95
N LEU A 171 -2.23 -2.66 -5.97
CA LEU A 171 -1.14 -1.88 -6.56
C LEU A 171 0.21 -2.04 -5.81
N PHE A 172 0.18 -2.56 -4.59
CA PHE A 172 1.34 -2.73 -3.72
C PHE A 172 1.70 -4.20 -3.43
N LEU A 173 0.88 -5.14 -3.90
CA LEU A 173 1.10 -6.58 -3.78
C LEU A 173 1.85 -7.11 -4.99
N ARG A 174 2.75 -8.07 -4.77
CA ARG A 174 3.32 -8.88 -5.84
C ARG A 174 2.34 -9.99 -6.24
N GLU A 175 2.45 -10.51 -7.46
CA GLU A 175 1.51 -11.50 -8.02
C GLU A 175 1.43 -12.78 -7.17
N ASP A 176 2.56 -13.22 -6.61
CA ASP A 176 2.66 -14.33 -5.65
C ASP A 176 1.97 -14.01 -4.31
N GLU A 177 2.02 -12.76 -3.85
CA GLU A 177 1.39 -12.32 -2.60
C GLU A 177 -0.14 -12.16 -2.72
N VAL A 178 -0.69 -12.04 -3.94
CA VAL A 178 -2.15 -11.88 -4.13
C VAL A 178 -2.90 -13.16 -3.76
N GLY A 179 -2.34 -14.34 -4.07
CA GLY A 179 -2.96 -15.63 -3.79
C GLY A 179 -3.01 -15.99 -2.31
N ASP A 180 -2.01 -15.57 -1.54
CA ASP A 180 -1.87 -15.88 -0.12
C ASP A 180 -2.60 -14.89 0.81
N PHE A 181 -3.27 -13.89 0.24
CA PHE A 181 -3.92 -12.85 1.03
C PHE A 181 -5.17 -13.39 1.73
N MET A 182 -5.20 -13.32 3.07
CA MET A 182 -6.17 -14.00 3.95
C MET A 182 -7.66 -13.84 3.60
N ILE A 183 -8.05 -12.75 2.94
CA ILE A 183 -9.43 -12.50 2.53
C ILE A 183 -9.39 -11.97 1.11
N SER A 184 -9.25 -12.90 0.17
CA SER A 184 -9.43 -12.59 -1.24
C SER A 184 -10.92 -12.29 -1.52
N PRO A 185 -11.23 -11.43 -2.49
CA PRO A 185 -12.62 -11.23 -2.93
C PRO A 185 -13.29 -12.54 -3.39
N PHE A 186 -12.50 -13.52 -3.83
CA PHE A 186 -12.98 -14.85 -4.22
C PHE A 186 -13.47 -15.65 -3.01
N ASP A 187 -12.71 -15.65 -1.91
CA ASP A 187 -13.09 -16.35 -0.69
C ASP A 187 -14.32 -15.71 -0.04
N LEU A 188 -14.37 -14.37 -0.02
CA LEU A 188 -15.54 -13.64 0.44
C LEU A 188 -16.78 -14.03 -0.38
N ARG A 189 -16.68 -14.02 -1.72
CA ARG A 189 -17.76 -14.44 -2.61
C ARG A 189 -18.23 -15.86 -2.32
N ASN A 190 -17.30 -16.80 -2.20
CA ASN A 190 -17.63 -18.21 -1.97
C ASN A 190 -18.31 -18.39 -0.62
N LYS A 191 -17.85 -17.68 0.42
CA LYS A 191 -18.45 -17.70 1.74
C LYS A 191 -19.86 -17.13 1.73
N VAL A 192 -20.07 -15.94 1.16
CA VAL A 192 -21.40 -15.32 1.04
C VAL A 192 -22.33 -16.20 0.22
N ARG A 193 -21.88 -16.73 -0.92
CA ARG A 193 -22.65 -17.65 -1.75
C ARG A 193 -22.99 -18.95 -1.02
N SER A 194 -22.12 -19.43 -0.13
CA SER A 194 -22.38 -20.62 0.68
C SER A 194 -23.46 -20.34 1.73
N GLU A 195 -23.40 -19.20 2.41
CA GLU A 195 -24.42 -18.83 3.42
C GLU A 195 -25.78 -18.57 2.77
N LEU A 196 -25.81 -17.87 1.64
CA LEU A 196 -27.05 -17.64 0.89
C LEU A 196 -27.66 -18.95 0.38
N ARG A 197 -26.85 -19.91 -0.06
CA ARG A 197 -27.34 -21.25 -0.44
C ARG A 197 -27.99 -21.99 0.72
N LYS A 198 -27.39 -21.97 1.91
CA LYS A 198 -28.02 -22.54 3.11
C LYS A 198 -29.37 -21.89 3.41
N LEU A 199 -29.51 -20.59 3.14
CA LEU A 199 -30.77 -19.88 3.33
C LEU A 199 -31.83 -20.29 2.30
N VAL A 200 -31.44 -20.50 1.04
CA VAL A 200 -32.30 -21.07 -0.01
C VAL A 200 -32.82 -22.45 0.41
N ASP A 201 -31.93 -23.35 0.86
CA ASP A 201 -32.31 -24.71 1.27
C ASP A 201 -33.35 -24.72 2.40
N VAL A 202 -33.28 -23.75 3.32
CA VAL A 202 -34.25 -23.59 4.43
C VAL A 202 -35.62 -23.13 3.92
N VAL A 203 -35.65 -22.36 2.83
CA VAL A 203 -36.85 -21.74 2.28
C VAL A 203 -37.55 -22.64 1.25
N GLU A 204 -36.81 -23.38 0.42
CA GLU A 204 -37.37 -24.31 -0.57
C GLU A 204 -38.22 -25.42 0.08
N GLY A 205 -37.94 -25.77 1.35
CA GLY A 205 -38.77 -26.68 2.13
C GLY A 205 -40.15 -26.15 2.52
N LYS A 206 -40.48 -24.87 2.26
CA LYS A 206 -41.68 -24.17 2.77
C LYS A 206 -42.46 -23.34 1.73
N GLU A 207 -42.51 -23.76 0.47
CA GLU A 207 -43.25 -23.08 -0.64
C GLU A 207 -42.70 -21.71 -1.10
N GLY A 208 -41.51 -21.31 -0.65
CA GLY A 208 -40.94 -19.96 -0.88
C GLY A 208 -40.29 -19.71 -2.25
N HIS A 209 -40.97 -20.02 -3.36
CA HIS A 209 -40.39 -19.90 -4.71
C HIS A 209 -39.96 -18.45 -5.06
N GLU A 210 -40.73 -17.45 -4.61
CA GLU A 210 -40.43 -16.02 -4.80
C GLU A 210 -39.19 -15.57 -4.03
N ILE A 211 -39.00 -16.10 -2.82
CA ILE A 211 -37.86 -15.80 -1.96
C ILE A 211 -36.59 -16.39 -2.57
N CYS A 212 -36.65 -17.62 -3.10
CA CYS A 212 -35.54 -18.21 -3.83
C CYS A 212 -35.14 -17.34 -5.04
N PHE A 213 -36.12 -16.82 -5.78
CA PHE A 213 -35.85 -15.93 -6.92
C PHE A 213 -35.15 -14.63 -6.48
N TYR A 214 -35.60 -14.01 -5.39
CA TYR A 214 -34.96 -12.82 -4.83
C TYR A 214 -33.52 -13.09 -4.38
N ILE A 215 -33.28 -14.17 -3.63
CA ILE A 215 -31.93 -14.54 -3.16
C ILE A 215 -31.01 -14.83 -4.36
N GLN A 216 -31.52 -15.54 -5.36
CA GLN A 216 -30.76 -15.88 -6.57
C GLN A 216 -30.42 -14.64 -7.40
N TYR A 217 -31.38 -13.72 -7.58
CA TYR A 217 -31.14 -12.43 -8.21
C TYR A 217 -30.05 -11.62 -7.49
N ARG A 218 -30.08 -11.55 -6.15
CA ARG A 218 -29.06 -10.84 -5.36
C ARG A 218 -27.69 -11.52 -5.42
N CYS A 219 -27.65 -12.85 -5.48
CA CYS A 219 -26.41 -13.59 -5.73
C CYS A 219 -25.79 -13.23 -7.08
N ASP A 220 -26.62 -13.07 -8.12
CA ASP A 220 -26.16 -12.74 -9.46
C ASP A 220 -25.70 -11.28 -9.58
N GLU A 221 -26.36 -10.34 -8.90
CA GLU A 221 -25.93 -8.93 -8.80
C GLU A 221 -24.53 -8.83 -8.16
N LEU A 222 -24.34 -9.46 -6.99
CA LEU A 222 -23.05 -9.53 -6.30
C LEU A 222 -21.97 -10.17 -7.18
N ASN A 223 -22.34 -11.22 -7.92
CA ASN A 223 -21.44 -11.91 -8.83
C ASN A 223 -20.96 -11.00 -9.97
N ASN A 224 -21.86 -10.24 -10.58
CA ASN A 224 -21.54 -9.32 -11.67
C ASN A 224 -20.60 -8.19 -11.20
N GLU A 225 -20.86 -7.60 -10.03
CA GLU A 225 -20.00 -6.56 -9.46
C GLU A 225 -18.57 -7.09 -9.22
N LEU A 226 -18.44 -8.27 -8.62
CA LEU A 226 -17.13 -8.86 -8.34
C LEU A 226 -16.38 -9.25 -9.62
N ILE A 227 -17.07 -9.79 -10.63
CA ILE A 227 -16.47 -10.13 -11.94
C ILE A 227 -15.89 -8.89 -12.63
N LEU A 228 -16.63 -7.78 -12.63
CA LEU A 228 -16.17 -6.52 -13.22
C LEU A 228 -14.87 -6.04 -12.57
N ILE A 229 -14.78 -6.18 -11.25
CA ILE A 229 -13.61 -5.72 -10.50
C ILE A 229 -12.41 -6.63 -10.72
N PHE A 230 -12.61 -7.95 -10.84
CA PHE A 230 -11.53 -8.85 -11.25
C PHE A 230 -11.00 -8.52 -12.65
N ARG A 231 -11.89 -8.19 -13.58
CA ARG A 231 -11.49 -7.78 -14.93
C ARG A 231 -10.66 -6.49 -14.90
N GLU A 232 -11.04 -5.53 -14.06
CA GLU A 232 -10.29 -4.29 -13.86
C GLU A 232 -8.97 -4.50 -13.12
N ALA A 233 -8.95 -5.34 -12.08
CA ALA A 233 -7.76 -5.70 -11.33
C ALA A 233 -6.74 -6.41 -12.22
N ASN A 234 -7.18 -7.40 -13.01
CA ASN A 234 -6.34 -8.06 -14.02
C ASN A 234 -5.82 -7.07 -15.06
N HIS A 235 -6.64 -6.11 -15.51
CA HIS A 235 -6.20 -5.08 -16.44
C HIS A 235 -5.20 -4.09 -15.81
N ALA A 236 -5.34 -3.78 -14.52
CA ALA A 236 -4.42 -2.93 -13.77
C ALA A 236 -3.08 -3.64 -13.55
N ILE A 237 -3.10 -4.92 -13.16
CA ILE A 237 -1.93 -5.79 -13.05
C ILE A 237 -1.22 -5.86 -14.41
N PHE A 238 -1.96 -6.14 -15.49
CA PHE A 238 -1.40 -6.23 -16.84
C PHE A 238 -0.74 -4.92 -17.28
N ARG A 239 -1.36 -3.76 -17.00
CA ARG A 239 -0.74 -2.45 -17.25
C ARG A 239 0.52 -2.23 -16.43
N HIS A 240 0.50 -2.61 -15.15
CA HIS A 240 1.66 -2.44 -14.28
C HIS A 240 2.84 -3.30 -14.76
N VAL A 241 2.59 -4.59 -15.03
CA VAL A 241 3.58 -5.51 -15.60
C VAL A 241 4.15 -4.95 -16.89
N ARG A 242 3.29 -4.52 -17.82
CA ARG A 242 3.74 -3.90 -19.08
C ARG A 242 4.64 -2.69 -18.85
N SER A 243 4.28 -1.80 -17.93
CA SER A 243 5.06 -0.58 -17.64
C SER A 243 6.44 -0.88 -17.04
N VAL A 244 6.60 -1.99 -16.33
CA VAL A 244 7.89 -2.45 -15.76
C VAL A 244 8.79 -3.06 -16.84
N PHE A 245 8.21 -3.75 -17.83
CA PHE A 245 8.97 -4.33 -18.94
C PHE A 245 9.37 -3.31 -20.02
N GLU A 246 8.66 -2.19 -20.11
CA GLU A 246 8.94 -1.11 -21.08
C GLU A 246 9.91 -0.04 -20.53
N SER A 247 10.33 -0.12 -19.26
CA SER A 247 11.23 0.84 -18.57
C SER A 247 12.63 0.29 -18.34
#